data_AF-A0A7S2FTS5-F1
#
_entry.id   AF-A0A7S2FTS5-F1
#
_cell.length_a   1.000
_cell.length_b   1.000
_cell.length_c   1.000
_cell.angle_alpha   90.00
_cell.angle_beta   90.00
_cell.angle_gamma   90.00
#
_symmetry.space_group_name_H-M   'P 1'
#
loop_
_entity.id
_entity.type
_entity.pdbx_description
1 polymer ?
#
loop_
_entity_poly.entity_id
_entity_poly.type
_entity_poly.pdbx_seq_one_letter_code
_entity_poly.pdbx_strand_id
1 'polypeptide(L)'
;KNFAPAHFGLAQIHLLNREYDKAIGCLEDCVRDCPDTVEALHLLGKLCVRPKEGSAPSAKVIDKALDYLKRAVDLEPDNAEVWLTRAQVLQNAPMAKPSSGSKGGSSSKTKGGDKP
;
A
#
# COMPACT_ATOMS: atom_id res chain seq x y z
N LYS A 1 8.89 15.63 16.03
CA LYS A 1 8.99 14.47 16.95
C LYS A 1 8.54 13.24 16.18
N ASN A 2 9.39 12.24 16.03
CA ASN A 2 9.17 11.06 15.21
C ASN A 2 8.35 10.02 16.01
N PHE A 3 7.01 10.05 15.91
CA PHE A 3 6.11 9.19 16.69
C PHE A 3 5.66 7.93 15.94
N ALA A 4 6.19 7.65 14.75
CA ALA A 4 5.76 6.53 13.92
C ALA A 4 5.71 5.17 14.65
N PRO A 5 6.69 4.77 15.50
CA PRO A 5 6.59 3.52 16.26
C PRO A 5 5.44 3.51 17.27
N ALA A 6 5.10 4.67 17.86
CA ALA A 6 4.01 4.79 18.82
C ALA A 6 2.65 4.70 18.13
N HIS A 7 2.48 5.36 16.98
CA HIS A 7 1.26 5.26 16.17
C HIS A 7 1.05 3.83 15.63
N PHE A 8 2.12 3.15 15.21
CA PHE A 8 2.04 1.74 14.80
C PHE A 8 1.64 0.83 15.97
N GLY A 9 2.23 1.02 17.16
CA GLY A 9 1.84 0.30 18.37
C GLY A 9 0.36 0.48 18.72
N LEU A 10 -0.15 1.71 18.69
CA LEU A 10 -1.57 2.01 18.92
C LEU A 10 -2.47 1.35 17.88
N ALA A 11 -2.07 1.38 16.61
CA ALA A 11 -2.81 0.67 15.56
C ALA A 11 -2.94 -0.82 15.86
N GLN A 12 -1.87 -1.48 16.32
CA GLN A 12 -1.93 -2.89 16.70
C GLN A 12 -2.89 -3.15 17.87
N ILE A 13 -2.91 -2.28 18.88
CA ILE A 13 -3.88 -2.40 19.98
C ILE A 13 -5.33 -2.26 19.47
N HIS A 14 -5.59 -1.26 18.62
CA HIS A 14 -6.91 -1.10 18.00
C HIS A 14 -7.29 -2.31 17.13
N LEU A 15 -6.33 -2.95 16.43
CA LEU A 15 -6.57 -4.18 15.69
C LEU A 15 -6.98 -5.34 16.59
N LEU A 16 -6.32 -5.52 17.74
CA LEU A 16 -6.68 -6.54 18.72
C LEU A 16 -8.10 -6.31 19.27
N ASN A 17 -8.49 -5.05 19.45
CA ASN A 17 -9.83 -4.67 19.87
C ASN A 17 -10.88 -4.68 18.74
N ARG A 18 -10.49 -5.05 17.50
CA ARG A 18 -11.35 -4.97 16.30
C ARG A 18 -11.88 -3.56 16.01
N GLU A 19 -11.19 -2.54 16.49
CA GLU A 19 -11.51 -1.12 16.27
C GLU A 19 -10.84 -0.61 14.99
N TYR A 20 -11.22 -1.19 13.87
CA TYR A 20 -10.44 -1.08 12.66
C TYR A 20 -10.37 0.32 12.05
N ASP A 21 -11.42 1.14 12.19
CA ASP A 21 -11.39 2.53 11.75
C ASP A 21 -10.37 3.37 12.53
N LYS A 22 -10.24 3.12 13.85
CA LYS A 22 -9.21 3.75 14.68
C LYS A 22 -7.82 3.25 14.28
N ALA A 23 -7.68 1.94 14.04
CA ALA A 23 -6.42 1.37 13.57
C ALA A 23 -5.95 2.00 12.26
N ILE A 24 -6.86 2.20 11.29
CA ILE A 24 -6.55 2.88 10.02
C ILE A 24 -6.04 4.31 10.30
N GLY A 25 -6.73 5.09 11.14
CA GLY A 25 -6.28 6.44 11.48
C GLY A 25 -4.87 6.47 12.09
N CYS A 26 -4.58 5.58 13.04
CA CYS A 26 -3.24 5.47 13.62
C CYS A 26 -2.18 5.06 12.58
N LEU A 27 -2.50 4.17 11.65
CA LEU A 27 -1.58 3.79 10.58
C LEU A 27 -1.37 4.93 9.58
N GLU A 28 -2.41 5.72 9.27
CA GLU A 28 -2.29 6.92 8.43
C GLU A 28 -1.37 7.96 9.07
N ASP A 29 -1.49 8.16 10.38
CA ASP A 29 -0.57 9.01 11.15
C ASP A 29 0.86 8.45 11.15
N CYS A 30 1.01 7.12 11.25
CA CYS A 30 2.30 6.43 11.17
C CYS A 30 3.00 6.69 9.83
N VAL A 31 2.30 6.48 8.70
CA VAL A 31 2.87 6.72 7.37
C VAL A 31 3.02 8.20 7.02
N ARG A 32 2.33 9.10 7.73
CA ARG A 32 2.59 10.54 7.63
C ARG A 32 3.93 10.92 8.27
N ASP A 33 4.25 10.32 9.42
CA ASP A 33 5.49 10.60 10.15
C ASP A 33 6.68 9.82 9.55
N CYS A 34 6.47 8.57 9.14
CA CYS A 34 7.46 7.71 8.48
C CYS A 34 6.84 7.05 7.22
N PRO A 35 6.94 7.70 6.06
CA PRO A 35 6.28 7.26 4.82
C PRO A 35 6.77 5.94 4.26
N ASP A 36 7.94 5.46 4.71
CA ASP A 36 8.58 4.25 4.21
C ASP A 36 8.34 3.04 5.14
N THR A 37 7.35 3.12 6.04
CA THR A 37 7.02 2.03 6.97
C THR A 37 6.20 0.97 6.25
N VAL A 38 6.86 -0.08 5.75
CA VAL A 38 6.28 -1.13 4.89
C VAL A 38 5.12 -1.85 5.58
N GLU A 39 5.27 -2.22 6.84
CA GLU A 39 4.22 -2.90 7.61
C GLU A 39 2.98 -2.02 7.77
N ALA A 40 3.16 -0.71 7.96
CA ALA A 40 2.04 0.22 8.09
C ALA A 40 1.30 0.38 6.76
N LEU A 41 2.03 0.52 5.65
CA LEU A 41 1.47 0.56 4.30
C LEU A 41 0.72 -0.74 3.96
N HIS A 42 1.30 -1.88 4.29
CA HIS A 42 0.69 -3.20 4.08
C HIS A 42 -0.61 -3.36 4.87
N LEU A 43 -0.60 -3.01 6.16
CA LEU A 43 -1.80 -3.05 7.00
C LEU A 43 -2.88 -2.07 6.50
N LEU A 44 -2.52 -0.85 6.07
CA LEU A 44 -3.46 0.09 5.47
C LEU A 44 -4.14 -0.51 4.24
N GLY A 45 -3.37 -1.09 3.32
CA GLY A 45 -3.90 -1.77 2.15
C GLY A 45 -4.89 -2.87 2.52
N LYS A 46 -4.54 -3.74 3.48
CA LYS A 46 -5.39 -4.84 3.93
C LYS A 46 -6.68 -4.36 4.61
N LEU A 47 -6.59 -3.32 5.44
CA LEU A 47 -7.71 -2.84 6.26
C LEU A 47 -8.69 -1.97 5.47
N CYS A 48 -8.20 -1.17 4.51
CA CYS A 48 -9.06 -0.31 3.70
C CYS A 48 -10.14 -1.09 2.95
N VAL A 49 -9.79 -2.25 2.39
CA VAL A 49 -10.74 -3.08 1.62
C VAL A 49 -11.41 -4.17 2.44
N ARG A 50 -11.20 -4.21 3.76
CA ARG A 50 -11.84 -5.23 4.59
C ARG A 50 -13.37 -5.09 4.46
N PRO A 51 -14.10 -6.19 4.19
CA PRO A 51 -15.55 -6.15 4.15
C PRO A 51 -16.11 -5.59 5.47
N LYS A 52 -17.01 -4.62 5.36
CA LYS A 52 -17.82 -4.14 6.48
C LYS A 52 -19.24 -4.68 6.24
N GLU A 53 -19.77 -5.46 7.19
CA GLU A 53 -21.18 -5.92 7.26
C GLU A 53 -21.91 -5.95 5.90
N GLY A 54 -21.57 -6.94 5.06
CA GLY A 54 -22.26 -7.20 3.79
C GLY A 54 -22.02 -6.19 2.65
N SER A 55 -21.13 -5.20 2.84
CA SER A 55 -20.81 -4.18 1.84
C SER A 55 -19.42 -4.38 1.24
N ALA A 56 -19.36 -4.44 -0.09
CA ALA A 56 -18.10 -4.41 -0.82
C ALA A 56 -17.47 -3.00 -0.77
N PRO A 57 -16.13 -2.88 -0.73
CA PRO A 57 -15.47 -1.59 -0.80
C PRO A 57 -15.73 -0.90 -2.14
N SER A 58 -15.88 0.42 -2.12
CA SER A 58 -16.02 1.21 -3.34
C SER A 58 -14.71 1.22 -4.15
N ALA A 59 -14.79 1.50 -5.46
CA ALA A 59 -13.63 1.61 -6.33
C ALA A 59 -12.55 2.56 -5.79
N LYS A 60 -12.97 3.72 -5.24
CA LYS A 60 -12.04 4.69 -4.63
C LYS A 60 -11.24 4.13 -3.46
N VAL A 61 -11.87 3.28 -2.65
CA VAL A 61 -11.23 2.64 -1.50
C VAL A 61 -10.25 1.56 -1.96
N ILE A 62 -10.61 0.83 -3.02
CA ILE A 62 -9.74 -0.15 -3.66
C ILE A 62 -8.50 0.53 -4.25
N ASP A 63 -8.67 1.63 -4.99
CA ASP A 63 -7.55 2.39 -5.55
C ASP A 63 -6.60 2.87 -4.45
N LYS A 64 -7.13 3.41 -3.35
CA LYS A 64 -6.34 3.85 -2.20
C LYS A 64 -5.56 2.68 -1.57
N ALA A 65 -6.18 1.52 -1.42
CA ALA A 65 -5.52 0.33 -0.89
C ALA A 65 -4.38 -0.16 -1.81
N LEU A 66 -4.61 -0.14 -3.13
CA LEU A 66 -3.60 -0.52 -4.12
C LEU A 66 -2.43 0.45 -4.16
N ASP A 67 -2.65 1.75 -3.91
CA ASP A 67 -1.57 2.73 -3.80
C ASP A 67 -0.64 2.45 -2.60
N TYR A 68 -1.21 2.17 -1.42
CA TYR A 68 -0.41 1.78 -0.26
C TYR A 68 0.38 0.49 -0.52
N LEU A 69 -0.27 -0.53 -1.08
CA LEU A 69 0.39 -1.81 -1.39
C LEU A 69 1.44 -1.67 -2.49
N LYS A 70 1.24 -0.76 -3.44
CA LYS A 70 2.25 -0.44 -4.44
C LYS A 70 3.50 0.13 -3.79
N ARG A 71 3.34 1.13 -2.92
CA ARG A 71 4.48 1.71 -2.17
C ARG A 71 5.19 0.67 -1.33
N ALA A 72 4.46 -0.21 -0.65
CA ALA A 72 5.04 -1.30 0.13
C ALA A 72 5.88 -2.26 -0.73
N VAL A 73 5.38 -2.65 -1.91
CA VAL A 73 6.12 -3.46 -2.89
C VAL A 73 7.34 -2.74 -3.45
N ASP A 74 7.23 -1.44 -3.72
CA ASP A 74 8.34 -0.65 -4.25
C ASP A 74 9.49 -0.53 -3.22
N LEU A 75 9.17 -0.56 -1.92
CA LEU A 75 10.14 -0.55 -0.82
C LEU A 75 10.73 -1.94 -0.53
N GLU A 76 9.90 -2.98 -0.53
CA GLU A 76 10.30 -4.38 -0.31
C GLU A 76 9.78 -5.28 -1.43
N PRO A 77 10.50 -5.34 -2.57
CA PRO A 77 10.06 -6.11 -3.74
C PRO A 77 10.04 -7.63 -3.48
N ASP A 78 10.83 -8.11 -2.51
CA ASP A 78 10.93 -9.52 -2.14
C ASP A 78 9.91 -9.95 -1.08
N ASN A 79 9.09 -9.02 -0.57
CA ASN A 79 8.08 -9.31 0.45
C ASN A 79 6.84 -9.95 -0.18
N ALA A 80 6.83 -11.29 -0.18
CA ALA A 80 5.75 -12.09 -0.75
C ALA A 80 4.38 -11.80 -0.11
N GLU A 81 4.32 -11.44 1.17
CA GLU A 81 3.05 -11.19 1.87
C GLU A 81 2.33 -9.94 1.34
N VAL A 82 3.09 -8.89 1.03
CA VAL A 82 2.56 -7.66 0.42
C VAL A 82 2.03 -7.95 -0.98
N TRP A 83 2.77 -8.72 -1.79
CA TRP A 83 2.33 -9.14 -3.12
C TRP A 83 1.04 -9.97 -3.07
N LEU A 84 0.97 -10.94 -2.16
CA LEU A 84 -0.24 -11.75 -1.96
C LEU A 84 -1.44 -10.89 -1.57
N THR A 85 -1.22 -9.93 -0.68
CA THR A 85 -2.27 -9.00 -0.27
C THR A 85 -2.74 -8.15 -1.44
N ARG A 86 -1.82 -7.61 -2.24
CA ARG A 86 -2.15 -6.84 -3.45
C ARG A 86 -2.92 -7.67 -4.48
N ALA A 87 -2.50 -8.91 -4.72
CA ALA A 87 -3.21 -9.82 -5.60
C ALA A 87 -4.64 -10.09 -5.11
N GLN A 88 -4.82 -10.31 -3.80
CA GLN A 88 -6.14 -10.51 -3.20
C GLN A 88 -7.06 -9.29 -3.37
N VAL A 89 -6.51 -8.07 -3.23
CA VAL A 89 -7.26 -6.82 -3.48
C VAL A 89 -7.70 -6.73 -4.94
N LEU A 90 -6.80 -7.02 -5.89
CA LEU A 90 -7.09 -6.98 -7.32
C LEU A 90 -8.13 -8.04 -7.73
N GLN A 91 -8.04 -9.25 -7.17
CA GLN A 91 -8.98 -10.33 -7.46
C GLN A 91 -10.41 -10.00 -7.02
N ASN A 92 -10.55 -9.31 -5.87
CA ASN A 92 -11.84 -8.94 -5.30
C ASN A 92 -12.35 -7.59 -5.82
N ALA A 93 -11.54 -6.85 -6.59
CA ALA A 93 -11.97 -5.61 -7.19
C ALA A 93 -13.03 -5.89 -8.26
N PRO A 94 -14.17 -5.17 -8.28
CA PRO A 94 -15.12 -5.28 -9.37
C PRO A 94 -14.39 -4.86 -10.64
N MET A 95 -14.21 -5.80 -11.59
CA MET A 95 -13.32 -5.71 -12.76
C MET A 95 -13.23 -4.30 -13.36
N ALA A 96 -12.33 -3.48 -12.83
CA ALA A 96 -11.84 -2.28 -13.47
C ALA A 96 -10.55 -2.68 -14.14
N LYS A 97 -10.52 -2.46 -15.47
CA LYS A 97 -9.50 -2.92 -16.42
C LYS A 97 -8.08 -2.89 -15.83
N PRO A 98 -7.22 -3.87 -16.16
CA PRO A 98 -5.85 -3.88 -15.70
C PRO A 98 -5.20 -2.54 -16.05
N SER A 99 -4.75 -1.81 -15.03
CA SER A 99 -3.93 -0.62 -15.22
C SER A 99 -2.58 -1.07 -15.78
N SER A 100 -2.55 -1.24 -17.10
CA SER A 100 -1.36 -1.22 -17.93
C SER A 100 -0.63 0.09 -17.64
N GLY A 101 0.40 0.07 -16.81
CA GLY A 101 0.97 1.32 -16.33
C GLY A 101 2.22 1.26 -15.48
N SER A 102 3.04 0.20 -15.57
CA SER A 102 4.47 0.38 -15.29
C SER A 102 5.21 0.41 -16.62
N LYS A 103 5.41 1.64 -17.11
CA LYS A 103 6.42 1.93 -18.13
C LYS A 103 7.74 1.36 -17.65
N GLY A 104 8.20 0.31 -18.31
CA GLY A 104 9.61 0.02 -18.41
C GLY A 104 10.30 1.25 -18.99
N GLY A 105 11.03 1.97 -18.15
CA GLY A 105 11.89 3.06 -18.52
C GLY A 105 13.34 2.66 -18.35
N SER A 106 13.78 1.60 -19.06
CA SER A 106 15.19 1.50 -19.44
C SER A 106 15.47 2.62 -20.43
N SER A 107 16.33 3.55 -20.05
CA SER A 107 17.06 4.40 -21.00
C SER A 107 18.38 4.80 -20.37
N SER A 108 19.25 3.79 -20.28
CA SER A 108 20.68 3.96 -20.52
C SER A 108 20.87 4.75 -21.81
N LYS A 109 21.26 6.01 -21.70
CA LYS A 109 21.75 6.79 -22.85
C LYS A 109 23.27 6.88 -22.74
N THR A 110 23.92 5.87 -23.30
CA THR A 110 25.27 6.01 -23.83
C THR A 110 25.26 7.11 -24.88
N LYS A 111 26.18 8.06 -24.80
CA LYS A 111 26.49 8.96 -25.91
C LYS A 111 27.99 8.92 -26.13
N GLY A 112 28.44 7.86 -26.79
CA GLY A 112 29.63 7.90 -27.64
C GLY A 112 29.25 8.54 -28.97
N GLY A 113 30.15 9.35 -29.53
CA GLY A 113 29.90 10.09 -30.76
C GLY A 113 31.02 11.07 -31.06
N ASP A 114 32.12 10.49 -31.55
CA ASP A 114 33.31 11.08 -32.13
C ASP A 114 33.05 12.09 -33.28
N LYS A 115 33.83 13.18 -33.24
CA LYS A 115 34.55 13.86 -34.35
C LYS A 115 33.73 14.52 -35.49
N PRO A 116 34.33 15.36 -36.38
CA PRO A 116 35.72 15.40 -36.89
C PRO A 116 36.72 16.31 -36.16
#